data_AF-A0AAJ6QJB7-F1
#
_entry.id   AF-A0AAJ6QJB7-F1
#
_cell.length_a   1.000
_cell.length_b   1.000
_cell.length_c   1.000
_cell.angle_alpha   90.00
_cell.angle_beta   90.00
_cell.angle_gamma   90.00
#
_symmetry.space_group_name_H-M   'P 1'
#
loop_
_entity.id
_entity.type
_entity.pdbx_description
1 polymer ?
#
loop_
_entity_poly.entity_id
_entity_poly.type
_entity_poly.pdbx_seq_one_letter_code
_entity_poly.pdbx_strand_id
1 'polypeptide(L)'
;MLRIANGTVELATIESLCLLSYSSFIDGNTHLGQFYLGLASQLCRAAMLDVAVAYSPDDPHMERKKRLFWSLQLLEQSYGRQTGILRTSTEIWRPPYFATDGDQDSHKATVPPSPPMPQDSVGCTNPHDTGIWNMSIQFGWVWSNVRGYVSDCARSRMKEPWRHESMYSMVLSDLTEIENRTPLCHRYDHVQFYERTGEELSYELSYWVPWLKLQFMYHAILTVLNHPFLYIMASRQNPNLAIPNSFWRRSSELVVLHATWIVRLIDMVVEKEVRLSDPFFAHVAAIAATVQLYYCCAGDPRLKYKSRVDYAKCREFLRTFATTSRACEGLHRILDQMMRIASGSENVDYETWLPSKIYLSIPLMWDILQFNSTNRSAGGRADGRLLHSSLAASAVGQGSEEDSTLEVIVTTSPEVTVNTADGGQAVPLPLYRSPATSKANAAATSIVRDTLVAPIDSLMVNTPWLWADSAPLGDMESSLGYANSGPGGGDAEFSSWWNLGNL
;
A
#
# COMPACT_ATOMS: atom_id res chain seq x y z
N MET A 1 8.14 13.66 27.39
CA MET A 1 9.47 13.30 27.92
C MET A 1 9.58 13.44 29.44
N LEU A 2 9.29 14.60 30.05
CA LEU A 2 9.35 14.75 31.53
C LEU A 2 8.51 13.73 32.31
N ARG A 3 7.27 13.46 31.84
CA ARG A 3 6.41 12.40 32.42
C ARG A 3 7.07 11.02 32.41
N ILE A 4 7.82 10.69 31.37
CA ILE A 4 8.54 9.41 31.25
C ILE A 4 9.70 9.38 32.25
N ALA A 5 10.48 10.46 32.33
CA ALA A 5 11.60 10.56 33.28
C ALA A 5 11.15 10.48 34.75
N ASN A 6 9.97 11.03 35.05
CA ASN A 6 9.39 11.04 36.40
C ASN A 6 8.54 9.80 36.71
N GLY A 7 8.42 8.83 35.80
CA GLY A 7 7.57 7.64 35.99
C GLY A 7 6.06 7.94 36.07
N THR A 8 5.61 9.08 35.55
CA THR A 8 4.21 9.54 35.54
C THR A 8 3.58 9.38 34.16
N VAL A 9 3.82 8.23 33.53
CA VAL A 9 3.33 7.93 32.18
C VAL A 9 1.83 7.65 32.22
N GLU A 10 1.08 8.41 31.44
CA GLU A 10 -0.36 8.24 31.21
C GLU A 10 -0.61 7.75 29.78
N LEU A 11 -1.83 7.30 29.48
CA LEU A 11 -2.23 6.89 28.13
C LEU A 11 -1.96 7.98 27.08
N ALA A 12 -2.27 9.24 27.41
CA ALA A 12 -2.01 10.40 26.55
C ALA A 12 -0.52 10.60 26.22
N THR A 13 0.39 10.16 27.10
CA THR A 13 1.83 10.19 26.84
C THR A 13 2.20 9.24 25.71
N ILE A 14 1.61 8.05 25.68
CA ILE A 14 1.87 7.04 24.63
C ILE A 14 1.19 7.45 23.32
N GLU A 15 -0.02 8.00 23.36
CA GLU A 15 -0.67 8.58 22.17
C GLU A 15 0.13 9.71 21.55
N SER A 16 0.70 10.58 22.39
CA SER A 16 1.59 11.65 21.91
C SER A 16 2.81 11.08 21.20
N LEU A 17 3.39 9.98 21.69
CA LEU A 17 4.50 9.29 21.02
C LEU A 17 4.06 8.64 19.70
N CYS A 18 2.84 8.09 19.62
CA CYS A 18 2.26 7.57 18.38
C CYS A 18 2.16 8.67 17.31
N LEU A 19 1.61 9.83 17.66
CA LEU A 19 1.51 10.97 16.76
C LEU A 19 2.87 11.56 16.38
N LEU A 20 3.81 11.67 17.32
CA LEU A 20 5.18 12.13 17.05
C LEU A 20 5.92 11.17 16.12
N SER A 21 5.71 9.86 16.28
CA SER A 21 6.24 8.84 15.39
C SER A 21 5.73 9.03 13.97
N TYR A 22 4.41 9.15 13.79
CA TYR A 22 3.78 9.39 12.50
C TYR A 22 4.28 10.69 11.84
N SER A 23 4.29 11.79 12.58
CA SER A 23 4.82 13.08 12.11
C SER A 23 6.27 12.97 11.65
N SER A 24 7.11 12.24 12.40
CA SER A 24 8.51 12.05 12.04
C SER A 24 8.67 11.23 10.75
N PHE A 25 7.77 10.28 10.48
CA PHE A 25 7.76 9.54 9.22
C PHE A 25 7.32 10.41 8.04
N ILE A 26 6.31 11.27 8.21
CA ILE A 26 5.92 12.28 7.21
C ILE A 26 7.10 13.23 6.90
N ASP A 27 7.85 13.63 7.91
CA ASP A 27 9.02 14.50 7.76
C ASP A 27 10.25 13.80 7.13
N GLY A 28 10.18 12.48 6.88
CA GLY A 28 11.32 11.70 6.36
C GLY A 28 12.41 11.43 7.41
N ASN A 29 12.16 11.74 8.68
CA ASN A 29 13.06 11.45 9.79
C ASN A 29 12.85 10.04 10.33
N THR A 30 13.08 9.03 9.49
CA THR A 30 12.78 7.61 9.77
C THR A 30 13.38 7.11 11.09
N HIS A 31 14.61 7.50 11.42
CA HIS A 31 15.26 7.10 12.68
C HIS A 31 14.57 7.69 13.92
N LEU A 32 14.12 8.94 13.84
CA LEU A 32 13.42 9.60 14.93
C LEU A 32 12.01 8.99 15.12
N GLY A 33 11.30 8.74 14.00
CA GLY A 33 10.02 8.04 14.02
C GLY A 33 10.14 6.65 14.64
N GLN A 34 11.11 5.85 14.22
CA GLN A 34 11.40 4.53 14.78
C GLN A 34 11.77 4.60 16.27
N PHE A 35 12.44 5.65 16.73
CA PHE A 35 12.73 5.85 18.15
C PHE A 35 11.46 6.11 18.96
N TYR A 36 10.60 7.03 18.53
CA TYR A 36 9.33 7.29 19.21
C TYR A 36 8.42 6.07 19.20
N LEU A 37 8.34 5.37 18.07
CA LEU A 37 7.60 4.12 17.93
C LEU A 37 8.12 3.06 18.90
N GLY A 38 9.43 2.82 18.91
CA GLY A 38 10.06 1.85 19.80
C GLY A 38 9.84 2.19 21.27
N LEU A 39 9.96 3.47 21.65
CA LEU A 39 9.69 3.94 23.01
C LEU A 39 8.21 3.71 23.40
N ALA A 40 7.28 4.05 22.52
CA ALA A 40 5.85 3.81 22.74
C ALA A 40 5.55 2.31 22.91
N SER A 41 6.12 1.45 22.06
CA SER A 41 5.97 0.00 22.17
C SER A 41 6.52 -0.54 23.49
N GLN A 42 7.66 -0.03 23.98
CA GLN A 42 8.18 -0.45 25.29
C GLN A 42 7.27 -0.02 26.44
N LEU A 43 6.69 1.18 26.37
CA LEU A 43 5.70 1.64 27.36
C LEU A 43 4.42 0.81 27.32
N CYS A 44 3.96 0.41 26.13
CA CYS A 44 2.85 -0.54 25.98
C CYS A 44 3.13 -1.86 26.67
N ARG A 45 4.33 -2.46 26.47
CA ARG A 45 4.73 -3.69 27.16
C ARG A 45 4.81 -3.52 28.67
N ALA A 46 5.36 -2.40 29.14
CA ALA A 46 5.42 -2.10 30.57
C ALA A 46 4.03 -1.95 31.21
N ALA A 47 3.06 -1.43 30.45
CA ALA A 47 1.66 -1.31 30.84
C ALA A 47 0.82 -2.57 30.50
N MET A 48 1.45 -3.64 30.01
CA MET A 48 0.82 -4.89 29.57
C MET A 48 -0.25 -4.74 28.48
N LEU A 49 -0.23 -3.64 27.70
CA LEU A 49 -1.21 -3.40 26.63
C LEU A 49 -1.06 -4.37 25.45
N ASP A 50 0.03 -5.12 25.40
CA ASP A 50 0.35 -6.11 24.39
C ASP A 50 -0.21 -7.51 24.70
N VAL A 51 -0.94 -7.68 25.82
CA VAL A 51 -1.62 -8.92 26.18
C VAL A 51 -3.10 -8.71 26.47
N ALA A 52 -3.94 -9.69 26.15
CA ALA A 52 -5.40 -9.58 26.31
C ALA A 52 -5.84 -9.34 27.76
N VAL A 53 -5.06 -9.82 28.74
CA VAL A 53 -5.39 -9.72 30.18
C VAL A 53 -5.45 -8.26 30.67
N ALA A 54 -4.80 -7.32 29.99
CA ALA A 54 -4.85 -5.90 30.35
C ALA A 54 -6.16 -5.20 29.98
N TYR A 55 -7.07 -5.89 29.28
CA TYR A 55 -8.33 -5.34 28.78
C TYR A 55 -9.51 -5.90 29.58
N SER A 56 -10.02 -5.10 30.51
CA SER A 56 -11.24 -5.41 31.27
C SER A 56 -12.45 -4.71 30.64
N PRO A 57 -13.63 -5.37 30.56
CA PRO A 57 -14.86 -4.72 30.10
C PRO A 57 -15.29 -3.54 30.99
N ASP A 58 -14.84 -3.52 32.26
CA ASP A 58 -15.14 -2.44 33.21
C ASP A 58 -14.23 -1.21 33.04
N ASP A 59 -13.19 -1.29 32.21
CA ASP A 59 -12.26 -0.18 31.99
C ASP A 59 -12.84 0.85 30.99
N PRO A 60 -13.14 2.09 31.42
CA PRO A 60 -13.68 3.12 30.53
C PRO A 60 -12.71 3.54 29.41
N HIS A 61 -11.43 3.20 29.52
CA HIS A 61 -10.41 3.48 28.51
C HIS A 61 -10.07 2.27 27.63
N MET A 62 -10.80 1.16 27.75
CA MET A 62 -10.53 -0.08 27.03
C MET A 62 -10.40 0.15 25.51
N GLU A 63 -11.39 0.77 24.87
CA GLU A 63 -11.36 1.00 23.41
C GLU A 63 -10.23 1.92 22.98
N ARG A 64 -9.93 2.94 23.80
CA ARG A 64 -8.83 3.87 23.55
C ARG A 64 -7.47 3.15 23.62
N LYS A 65 -7.29 2.24 24.58
CA LYS A 65 -6.09 1.39 24.70
C LYS A 65 -5.94 0.47 23.48
N LYS A 66 -7.03 -0.18 23.04
CA LYS A 66 -7.02 -1.07 21.86
C LYS A 66 -6.61 -0.28 20.61
N ARG A 67 -7.27 0.85 20.33
CA ARG A 67 -6.96 1.70 19.16
C ARG A 67 -5.52 2.21 19.19
N LEU A 68 -5.02 2.64 20.33
CA LEU A 68 -3.63 3.07 20.48
C LEU A 68 -2.64 1.94 20.15
N PHE A 69 -2.83 0.76 20.76
CA PHE A 69 -1.95 -0.38 20.53
C PHE A 69 -1.90 -0.76 19.05
N TRP A 70 -3.07 -0.90 18.41
CA TRP A 70 -3.15 -1.28 17.01
C TRP A 70 -2.71 -0.18 16.04
N SER A 71 -2.84 1.10 16.41
CA SER A 71 -2.26 2.21 15.63
C SER A 71 -0.72 2.19 15.65
N LEU A 72 -0.11 1.90 16.81
CA LEU A 72 1.33 1.67 16.89
C LEU A 72 1.76 0.47 16.04
N GLN A 73 0.94 -0.58 16.00
CA GLN A 73 1.19 -1.74 15.16
C GLN A 73 1.09 -1.40 13.66
N LEU A 74 0.11 -0.60 13.23
CA LEU A 74 0.00 -0.10 11.85
C LEU A 74 1.23 0.73 11.45
N LEU A 75 1.75 1.57 12.35
CA LEU A 75 2.99 2.32 12.14
C LEU A 75 4.20 1.39 12.02
N GLU A 76 4.32 0.37 12.88
CA GLU A 76 5.39 -0.64 12.78
C GLU A 76 5.28 -1.42 11.46
N GLN A 77 4.06 -1.77 11.04
CA GLN A 77 3.75 -2.47 9.79
C GLN A 77 3.99 -1.63 8.53
N SER A 78 3.98 -0.30 8.62
CA SER A 78 4.17 0.62 7.48
C SER A 78 5.59 1.18 7.42
N TYR A 79 6.18 1.54 8.57
CA TYR A 79 7.44 2.29 8.68
C TYR A 79 8.49 1.67 9.62
N GLY A 80 8.14 0.58 10.30
CA GLY A 80 9.04 -0.16 11.20
C GLY A 80 10.27 -0.73 10.51
N ARG A 81 11.29 -1.07 11.31
CA ARG A 81 12.59 -1.54 10.84
C ARG A 81 12.53 -2.99 10.35
N GLN A 82 13.01 -3.25 9.13
CA GLN A 82 12.98 -4.60 8.52
C GLN A 82 14.16 -5.50 8.89
N THR A 83 15.24 -4.92 9.44
CA THR A 83 16.52 -5.60 9.69
C THR A 83 16.96 -5.51 11.15
N GLY A 84 17.81 -6.46 11.56
CA GLY A 84 18.41 -6.50 12.89
C GLY A 84 17.66 -7.41 13.87
N ILE A 85 18.36 -7.78 14.95
CA ILE A 85 17.84 -8.71 15.96
C ILE A 85 16.71 -8.12 16.81
N LEU A 86 16.67 -6.79 16.93
CA LEU A 86 15.66 -6.07 17.71
C LEU A 86 14.38 -5.79 16.91
N ARG A 87 14.28 -6.29 15.67
CA ARG A 87 13.07 -6.16 14.87
C ARG A 87 11.93 -6.92 15.55
N THR A 88 10.76 -6.30 15.57
CA THR A 88 9.51 -6.97 15.96
C THR A 88 9.16 -8.05 14.91
N SER A 89 9.04 -9.31 15.34
CA SER A 89 8.64 -10.39 14.42
C SER A 89 7.23 -10.17 13.90
N THR A 90 7.03 -10.38 12.61
CA THR A 90 5.71 -10.26 11.95
C THR A 90 4.77 -11.40 12.34
N GLU A 91 5.32 -12.57 12.70
CA GLU A 91 4.57 -13.73 13.17
C GLU A 91 3.95 -13.53 14.57
N ILE A 92 4.63 -12.76 15.43
CA ILE A 92 4.15 -12.50 16.81
C ILE A 92 2.82 -11.73 16.79
N TRP A 93 2.57 -10.97 15.72
CA TRP A 93 1.42 -10.07 15.62
C TRP A 93 0.50 -10.44 14.46
N ARG A 94 0.48 -11.72 14.05
CA ARG A 94 -0.56 -12.20 13.15
C ARG A 94 -1.92 -11.87 13.79
N PRO A 95 -2.80 -11.10 13.11
CA PRO A 95 -4.07 -10.71 13.70
C PRO A 95 -4.84 -11.95 14.20
N PRO A 96 -5.51 -11.89 15.37
CA PRO A 96 -6.19 -13.02 15.99
C PRO A 96 -7.21 -13.71 15.06
N TYR A 97 -7.66 -12.99 14.04
CA TYR A 97 -8.55 -13.48 12.98
C TYR A 97 -8.01 -14.71 12.22
N PHE A 98 -6.69 -14.91 12.17
CA PHE A 98 -6.08 -16.08 11.51
C PHE A 98 -5.91 -17.31 12.43
N ALA A 99 -6.20 -17.19 13.73
CA ALA A 99 -6.26 -18.36 14.59
C ALA A 99 -7.52 -19.15 14.23
N THR A 100 -7.35 -20.30 13.56
CA THR A 100 -8.44 -21.24 13.34
C THR A 100 -8.93 -21.78 14.70
N ASP A 101 -10.20 -22.15 14.81
CA ASP A 101 -10.73 -22.89 15.97
C ASP A 101 -9.92 -24.18 16.28
N GLY A 102 -9.19 -24.70 15.29
CA GLY A 102 -8.26 -25.83 15.44
C GLY A 102 -6.85 -25.48 15.94
N ASP A 103 -6.49 -24.20 16.07
CA ASP A 103 -5.20 -23.76 16.64
C ASP A 103 -5.26 -23.72 18.19
N GLN A 104 -6.40 -24.11 18.78
CA GLN A 104 -6.53 -24.54 20.18
C GLN A 104 -5.94 -25.94 20.43
N ASP A 105 -5.22 -26.53 19.46
CA ASP A 105 -4.42 -27.71 19.73
C ASP A 105 -3.38 -27.38 20.82
N SER A 106 -3.48 -28.18 21.88
CA SER A 106 -2.82 -28.15 23.20
C SER A 106 -1.29 -27.93 23.28
N HIS A 107 -0.62 -27.55 22.19
CA HIS A 107 0.81 -27.26 22.13
C HIS A 107 1.18 -25.76 22.05
N LYS A 108 0.22 -24.84 21.98
CA LYS A 108 0.44 -23.36 22.01
C LYS A 108 0.06 -22.67 23.33
N ALA A 109 -0.14 -23.41 24.42
CA ALA A 109 -0.55 -22.87 25.73
C ALA A 109 0.46 -21.92 26.43
N THR A 110 1.61 -21.61 25.79
CA THR A 110 2.69 -20.80 26.38
C THR A 110 2.74 -19.36 25.85
N VAL A 111 1.97 -19.01 24.81
CA VAL A 111 1.94 -17.65 24.27
C VAL A 111 0.73 -16.91 24.85
N PRO A 112 0.91 -15.77 25.54
CA PRO A 112 -0.22 -15.00 26.05
C PRO A 112 -1.10 -14.52 24.88
N PRO A 113 -2.43 -14.53 25.05
CA PRO A 113 -3.36 -14.13 24.00
C PRO A 113 -3.13 -12.67 23.58
N SER A 114 -3.12 -12.43 22.27
CA SER A 114 -2.93 -11.10 21.67
C SER A 114 -4.04 -10.13 22.10
N PRO A 115 -3.78 -8.81 22.06
CA PRO A 115 -4.78 -7.81 22.40
C PRO A 115 -6.06 -7.96 21.55
N PRO A 116 -7.25 -7.76 22.15
CA PRO A 116 -8.49 -7.73 21.39
C PRO A 116 -8.47 -6.62 20.32
N MET A 117 -9.15 -6.88 19.20
CA MET A 117 -9.42 -5.85 18.19
C MET A 117 -10.32 -4.75 18.77
N PRO A 118 -10.13 -3.48 18.37
CA PRO A 118 -11.08 -2.43 18.72
C PRO A 118 -12.42 -2.66 18.04
N GLN A 119 -13.47 -2.11 18.64
CA GLN A 119 -14.79 -2.12 18.04
C GLN A 119 -14.79 -1.21 16.82
N ASP A 120 -15.22 -1.79 15.69
CA ASP A 120 -15.28 -1.12 14.39
C ASP A 120 -16.48 -1.67 13.62
N SER A 121 -17.45 -0.80 13.38
CA SER A 121 -18.64 -1.06 12.58
C SER A 121 -18.74 -0.12 11.37
N VAL A 122 -17.66 0.61 11.05
CA VAL A 122 -17.66 1.63 10.01
C VAL A 122 -17.74 0.93 8.64
N GLY A 123 -18.82 1.23 7.91
CA GLY A 123 -19.10 0.63 6.60
C GLY A 123 -19.58 -0.83 6.65
N CYS A 124 -19.89 -1.38 7.82
CA CYS A 124 -20.42 -2.73 7.96
C CYS A 124 -21.92 -2.77 7.61
N THR A 125 -22.34 -3.79 6.84
CA THR A 125 -23.76 -4.03 6.56
C THR A 125 -24.36 -5.01 7.58
N ASN A 126 -23.58 -5.99 8.04
CA ASN A 126 -23.97 -6.98 9.03
C ASN A 126 -23.17 -6.82 10.34
N PRO A 127 -23.73 -7.22 11.50
CA PRO A 127 -23.05 -7.15 12.79
C PRO A 127 -21.77 -8.01 12.91
N HIS A 128 -21.60 -9.00 12.02
CA HIS A 128 -20.43 -9.87 11.98
C HIS A 128 -19.39 -9.45 10.94
N ASP A 129 -19.66 -8.39 10.16
CA ASP A 129 -18.71 -7.90 9.17
C ASP A 129 -17.54 -7.22 9.90
N THR A 130 -16.31 -7.56 9.51
CA THR A 130 -15.10 -6.88 9.96
C THR A 130 -15.10 -5.46 9.39
N GLY A 131 -15.13 -4.44 10.25
CA GLY A 131 -15.07 -3.05 9.81
C GLY A 131 -13.77 -2.66 9.11
N ILE A 132 -13.84 -1.55 8.37
CA ILE A 132 -12.78 -1.13 7.45
C ILE A 132 -11.44 -0.78 8.14
N TRP A 133 -11.49 -0.28 9.38
CA TRP A 133 -10.29 0.03 10.16
C TRP A 133 -9.59 -1.27 10.58
N ASN A 134 -10.37 -2.25 11.05
CA ASN A 134 -9.84 -3.57 11.37
C ASN A 134 -9.30 -4.30 10.13
N MET A 135 -9.92 -4.11 8.95
CA MET A 135 -9.37 -4.62 7.69
C MET A 135 -8.01 -3.98 7.35
N SER A 136 -7.81 -2.70 7.67
CA SER A 136 -6.53 -2.00 7.44
C SER A 136 -5.38 -2.64 8.23
N ILE A 137 -5.63 -3.13 9.45
CA ILE A 137 -4.63 -3.87 10.24
C ILE A 137 -4.24 -5.19 9.57
N GLN A 138 -5.22 -5.91 9.00
CA GLN A 138 -4.99 -7.19 8.34
C GLN A 138 -4.13 -7.03 7.09
N PHE A 139 -4.49 -6.08 6.24
CA PHE A 139 -3.69 -5.73 5.07
C PHE A 139 -2.31 -5.20 5.45
N GLY A 140 -2.23 -4.35 6.49
CA GLY A 140 -0.97 -3.85 7.03
C GLY A 140 -0.02 -4.96 7.48
N TRP A 141 -0.55 -6.03 8.07
CA TRP A 141 0.25 -7.20 8.42
C TRP A 141 0.86 -7.88 7.19
N VAL A 142 0.09 -8.13 6.13
CA VAL A 142 0.61 -8.71 4.88
C VAL A 142 1.63 -7.77 4.23
N TRP A 143 1.37 -6.47 4.21
CA TRP A 143 2.31 -5.48 3.74
C TRP A 143 3.63 -5.51 4.51
N SER A 144 3.60 -5.71 5.83
CA SER A 144 4.80 -5.85 6.64
C SER A 144 5.65 -7.06 6.22
N ASN A 145 5.01 -8.18 5.83
CA ASN A 145 5.70 -9.33 5.25
C ASN A 145 6.29 -8.99 3.87
N VAL A 146 5.58 -8.24 3.02
CA VAL A 146 6.14 -7.74 1.73
C VAL A 146 7.39 -6.89 1.95
N ARG A 147 7.40 -5.99 2.95
CA ARG A 147 8.61 -5.21 3.29
C ARG A 147 9.76 -6.12 3.76
N GLY A 148 9.44 -7.19 4.50
CA GLY A 148 10.39 -8.24 4.85
C GLY A 148 10.96 -8.95 3.62
N TYR A 149 10.11 -9.28 2.64
CA TYR A 149 10.51 -9.91 1.38
C TYR A 149 11.47 -9.03 0.58
N VAL A 150 11.16 -7.73 0.42
CA VAL A 150 12.06 -6.76 -0.24
C VAL A 150 13.40 -6.67 0.48
N SER A 151 13.39 -6.66 1.82
CA SER A 151 14.61 -6.64 2.63
C SER A 151 15.44 -7.93 2.48
N ASP A 152 14.81 -9.08 2.28
CA ASP A 152 15.51 -10.34 2.00
C ASP A 152 16.09 -10.36 0.58
N CYS A 153 15.36 -9.86 -0.42
CA CYS A 153 15.88 -9.66 -1.78
C CYS A 153 17.12 -8.75 -1.79
N ALA A 154 17.07 -7.61 -1.11
CA ALA A 154 18.18 -6.66 -1.07
C ALA A 154 19.44 -7.21 -0.38
N ARG A 155 19.28 -8.20 0.50
CA ARG A 155 20.37 -8.88 1.23
C ARG A 155 20.79 -10.20 0.58
N SER A 156 20.29 -10.51 -0.61
CA SER A 156 20.57 -11.76 -1.31
C SER A 156 20.16 -13.02 -0.54
N ARG A 157 19.07 -12.91 0.24
CA ARG A 157 18.51 -13.98 1.09
C ARG A 157 17.15 -14.50 0.60
N MET A 158 16.71 -14.05 -0.57
CA MET A 158 15.44 -14.47 -1.14
C MET A 158 15.47 -15.96 -1.52
N LYS A 159 14.46 -16.70 -1.05
CA LYS A 159 14.14 -18.06 -1.51
C LYS A 159 13.28 -17.98 -2.77
N GLU A 160 13.54 -18.86 -3.73
CA GLU A 160 12.97 -18.76 -5.07
C GLU A 160 11.43 -18.71 -5.03
N PRO A 161 10.78 -17.73 -5.71
CA PRO A 161 9.35 -17.43 -5.53
C PRO A 161 8.38 -18.57 -5.89
N TRP A 162 8.79 -19.48 -6.78
CA TRP A 162 7.98 -20.63 -7.21
C TRP A 162 8.04 -21.82 -6.25
N ARG A 163 8.82 -21.75 -5.17
CA ARG A 163 8.79 -22.76 -4.10
C ARG A 163 7.63 -22.46 -3.15
N HIS A 164 6.93 -23.49 -2.72
CA HIS A 164 5.77 -23.39 -1.82
C HIS A 164 6.10 -22.74 -0.46
N GLU A 165 7.29 -22.98 0.07
CA GLU A 165 7.79 -22.37 1.31
C GLU A 165 8.53 -21.03 1.08
N SER A 166 8.42 -20.44 -0.11
CA SER A 166 8.98 -19.11 -0.34
C SER A 166 8.14 -18.05 0.35
N MET A 167 8.78 -16.93 0.72
CA MET A 167 8.06 -15.78 1.28
C MET A 167 7.03 -15.23 0.27
N TYR A 168 7.31 -15.31 -1.03
CA TYR A 168 6.35 -14.99 -2.08
C TYR A 168 5.07 -15.83 -1.95
N SER A 169 5.19 -17.16 -1.85
CA SER A 169 4.04 -18.07 -1.77
C SER A 169 3.26 -17.89 -0.47
N MET A 170 3.95 -17.67 0.66
CA MET A 170 3.29 -17.40 1.95
C MET A 170 2.50 -16.09 1.92
N VAL A 171 3.10 -15.00 1.45
CA VAL A 171 2.41 -13.70 1.33
C VAL A 171 1.20 -13.79 0.40
N LEU A 172 1.31 -14.48 -0.73
CA LEU A 172 0.18 -14.66 -1.65
C LEU A 172 -0.95 -15.49 -1.02
N SER A 173 -0.60 -16.53 -0.27
CA SER A 173 -1.57 -17.34 0.49
C SER A 173 -2.31 -16.47 1.52
N ASP A 174 -1.56 -15.69 2.31
CA ASP A 174 -2.12 -14.78 3.31
C ASP A 174 -3.04 -13.73 2.68
N LEU A 175 -2.63 -13.11 1.57
CA LEU A 175 -3.43 -12.14 0.84
C LEU A 175 -4.75 -12.76 0.34
N THR A 176 -4.67 -13.97 -0.22
CA THR A 176 -5.85 -14.69 -0.73
C THR A 176 -6.82 -15.04 0.41
N GLU A 177 -6.29 -15.41 1.58
CA GLU A 177 -7.10 -15.67 2.77
C GLU A 177 -7.82 -14.41 3.26
N ILE A 178 -7.14 -13.26 3.27
CA ILE A 178 -7.76 -11.96 3.60
C ILE A 178 -8.82 -11.59 2.58
N GLU A 179 -8.53 -11.75 1.28
CA GLU A 179 -9.47 -11.44 0.21
C GLU A 179 -10.75 -12.28 0.34
N ASN A 180 -10.62 -13.58 0.59
CA ASN A 180 -11.75 -14.48 0.82
C ASN A 180 -12.61 -14.03 2.02
N ARG A 181 -11.97 -13.56 3.10
CA ARG A 181 -12.65 -13.13 4.32
C ARG A 181 -13.13 -11.67 4.29
N THR A 182 -12.71 -10.89 3.30
CA THR A 182 -13.12 -9.48 3.17
C THR A 182 -14.63 -9.41 2.97
N PRO A 183 -15.37 -8.74 3.87
CA PRO A 183 -16.82 -8.58 3.76
C PRO A 183 -17.22 -7.97 2.41
N LEU A 184 -18.36 -8.41 1.87
CA LEU A 184 -18.85 -7.90 0.58
C LEU A 184 -19.01 -6.38 0.59
N CYS A 185 -19.40 -5.77 1.72
CA CYS A 185 -19.57 -4.32 1.86
C CYS A 185 -18.29 -3.51 1.66
N HIS A 186 -17.11 -4.14 1.69
CA HIS A 186 -15.82 -3.49 1.47
C HIS A 186 -15.17 -3.85 0.14
N ARG A 187 -15.72 -4.80 -0.62
CA ARG A 187 -15.15 -5.23 -1.91
C ARG A 187 -15.37 -4.17 -2.99
N TYR A 188 -14.41 -4.04 -3.89
CA TYR A 188 -14.43 -3.02 -4.94
C TYR A 188 -15.73 -3.06 -5.76
N ASP A 189 -16.13 -4.24 -6.21
CA ASP A 189 -17.33 -4.43 -7.06
C ASP A 189 -18.64 -4.02 -6.37
N HIS A 190 -18.71 -4.15 -5.04
CA HIS A 190 -19.90 -3.78 -4.27
C HIS A 190 -19.88 -2.30 -3.87
N VAL A 191 -18.69 -1.77 -3.57
CA VAL A 191 -18.52 -0.37 -3.19
C VAL A 191 -18.68 0.54 -4.41
N GLN A 192 -18.30 0.06 -5.60
CA GLN A 192 -18.40 0.79 -6.87
C GLN A 192 -17.82 2.21 -6.76
N PHE A 193 -16.56 2.31 -6.31
CA PHE A 193 -15.91 3.60 -6.08
C PHE A 193 -15.91 4.51 -7.32
N TYR A 194 -15.91 3.92 -8.51
CA TYR A 194 -16.01 4.63 -9.77
C TYR A 194 -17.33 5.41 -9.94
N GLU A 195 -18.42 5.02 -9.26
CA GLU A 195 -19.73 5.69 -9.32
C GLU A 195 -19.90 6.77 -8.24
N ARG A 196 -18.98 6.87 -7.27
CA ARG A 196 -19.10 7.78 -6.12
C ARG A 196 -18.67 9.19 -6.49
N THR A 197 -19.24 10.19 -5.82
CA THR A 197 -18.91 11.60 -6.03
C THR A 197 -17.93 12.12 -4.98
N GLY A 198 -17.10 13.13 -5.31
CA GLY A 198 -16.18 13.74 -4.34
C GLY A 198 -16.89 14.30 -3.10
N GLU A 199 -18.11 14.82 -3.27
CA GLU A 199 -18.95 15.29 -2.16
C GLU A 199 -19.28 14.15 -1.20
N GLU A 200 -19.75 13.00 -1.69
CA GLU A 200 -20.01 11.80 -0.87
C GLU A 200 -18.79 11.36 -0.09
N LEU A 201 -17.60 11.43 -0.71
CA LEU A 201 -16.37 11.02 -0.05
C LEU A 201 -15.99 11.96 1.10
N SER A 202 -16.23 13.26 0.92
CA SER A 202 -15.89 14.29 1.92
C SER A 202 -16.68 14.16 3.23
N TYR A 203 -17.88 13.58 3.18
CA TYR A 203 -18.73 13.40 4.36
C TYR A 203 -18.30 12.23 5.26
N GLU A 204 -17.61 11.21 4.72
CA GLU A 204 -17.27 9.99 5.46
C GLU A 204 -15.81 9.57 5.22
N LEU A 205 -14.88 10.49 5.48
CA LEU A 205 -13.44 10.23 5.32
C LEU A 205 -12.94 9.09 6.22
N SER A 206 -13.58 8.86 7.37
CA SER A 206 -13.32 7.73 8.28
C SER A 206 -13.52 6.37 7.62
N TYR A 207 -14.37 6.27 6.60
CA TYR A 207 -14.51 5.06 5.79
C TYR A 207 -13.61 5.08 4.56
N TRP A 208 -13.67 6.18 3.80
CA TRP A 208 -13.10 6.22 2.45
C TRP A 208 -11.57 6.23 2.44
N VAL A 209 -10.92 6.89 3.40
CA VAL A 209 -9.45 6.92 3.45
C VAL A 209 -8.89 5.53 3.79
N PRO A 210 -9.38 4.81 4.82
CA PRO A 210 -8.98 3.42 5.06
C PRO A 210 -9.33 2.48 3.91
N TRP A 211 -10.49 2.65 3.28
CA TRP A 211 -10.88 1.86 2.12
C TRP A 211 -9.93 2.06 0.93
N LEU A 212 -9.57 3.30 0.61
CA LEU A 212 -8.56 3.61 -0.40
C LEU A 212 -7.21 3.00 -0.03
N LYS A 213 -6.76 3.15 1.23
CA LYS A 213 -5.51 2.57 1.72
C LYS A 213 -5.48 1.06 1.50
N LEU A 214 -6.59 0.37 1.77
CA LEU A 214 -6.76 -1.06 1.52
C LEU A 214 -6.60 -1.39 0.02
N GLN A 215 -7.29 -0.69 -0.88
CA GLN A 215 -7.20 -0.94 -2.33
C GLN A 215 -5.79 -0.69 -2.87
N PHE A 216 -5.17 0.44 -2.49
CA PHE A 216 -3.79 0.74 -2.85
C PHE A 216 -2.84 -0.34 -2.32
N MET A 217 -3.03 -0.80 -1.08
CA MET A 217 -2.19 -1.82 -0.47
C MET A 217 -2.34 -3.19 -1.15
N TYR A 218 -3.56 -3.61 -1.50
CA TYR A 218 -3.81 -4.84 -2.26
C TYR A 218 -2.98 -4.87 -3.56
N HIS A 219 -3.12 -3.81 -4.38
CA HIS A 219 -2.37 -3.73 -5.63
C HIS A 219 -0.88 -3.53 -5.42
N ALA A 220 -0.46 -2.81 -4.38
CA ALA A 220 0.95 -2.64 -4.04
C ALA A 220 1.61 -3.97 -3.68
N ILE A 221 0.96 -4.82 -2.87
CA ILE A 221 1.46 -6.15 -2.50
C ILE A 221 1.75 -6.95 -3.77
N LEU A 222 0.77 -7.05 -4.68
CA LEU A 222 0.91 -7.82 -5.91
C LEU A 222 1.92 -7.22 -6.88
N THR A 223 2.04 -5.88 -6.92
CA THR A 223 3.04 -5.17 -7.73
C THR A 223 4.45 -5.44 -7.21
N VAL A 224 4.70 -5.33 -5.91
CA VAL A 224 6.02 -5.54 -5.31
C VAL A 224 6.45 -7.00 -5.44
N LEU A 225 5.56 -7.95 -5.12
CA LEU A 225 5.87 -9.37 -5.21
C LEU A 225 6.33 -9.78 -6.61
N ASN A 226 5.77 -9.14 -7.65
CA ASN A 226 6.02 -9.40 -9.06
C ASN A 226 6.97 -8.38 -9.73
N HIS A 227 7.62 -7.52 -8.94
CA HIS A 227 8.42 -6.44 -9.49
C HIS A 227 9.66 -6.99 -10.23
N PRO A 228 9.83 -6.74 -11.54
CA PRO A 228 10.83 -7.41 -12.38
C PRO A 228 12.27 -7.20 -11.88
N PHE A 229 12.57 -6.03 -11.33
CA PHE A 229 13.85 -5.73 -10.70
C PHE A 229 14.27 -6.76 -9.64
N LEU A 230 13.35 -7.25 -8.79
CA LEU A 230 13.71 -8.18 -7.71
C LEU A 230 14.29 -9.48 -8.25
N TYR A 231 13.72 -9.98 -9.35
CA TYR A 231 14.15 -11.23 -9.99
C TYR A 231 15.42 -11.04 -10.82
N ILE A 232 15.56 -9.89 -11.48
CA ILE A 232 16.79 -9.54 -12.19
C ILE A 232 17.96 -9.49 -11.20
N MET A 233 17.77 -8.83 -10.05
CA MET A 233 18.78 -8.78 -8.99
C MET A 233 19.10 -10.17 -8.42
N ALA A 234 18.09 -11.01 -8.22
CA ALA A 234 18.29 -12.38 -7.78
C ALA A 234 19.11 -13.22 -8.77
N SER A 235 18.84 -13.07 -10.07
CA SER A 235 19.60 -13.77 -11.13
C SER A 235 21.03 -13.25 -11.24
N ARG A 236 21.27 -11.94 -11.06
CA ARG A 236 22.63 -11.38 -10.98
C ARG A 236 23.43 -11.96 -9.80
N GLN A 237 22.79 -12.12 -8.65
CA GLN A 237 23.42 -12.65 -7.43
C GLN A 237 23.63 -14.15 -7.47
N ASN A 238 22.77 -14.89 -8.20
CA ASN A 238 22.87 -16.32 -8.39
C ASN A 238 22.80 -16.67 -9.89
N PRO A 239 23.95 -16.80 -10.57
CA PRO A 239 24.01 -17.12 -12.00
C PRO A 239 23.34 -18.45 -12.39
N ASN A 240 23.16 -19.37 -11.45
CA ASN A 240 22.50 -20.65 -11.68
C ASN A 240 20.97 -20.58 -11.50
N LEU A 241 20.43 -19.42 -11.10
CA LEU A 241 19.00 -19.22 -10.94
C LEU A 241 18.31 -19.11 -12.30
N ALA A 242 17.77 -20.23 -12.76
CA ALA A 242 16.90 -20.27 -13.93
C ALA A 242 15.45 -19.97 -13.52
N ILE A 243 14.94 -18.80 -13.90
CA ILE A 243 13.55 -18.42 -13.67
C ILE A 243 12.65 -19.25 -14.61
N PRO A 244 11.66 -20.00 -14.11
CA PRO A 244 10.72 -20.71 -14.97
C PRO A 244 9.94 -19.75 -15.88
N ASN A 245 9.88 -20.05 -17.19
CA ASN A 245 9.20 -19.19 -18.17
C ASN A 245 7.73 -18.93 -17.84
N SER A 246 7.02 -19.94 -17.32
CA SER A 246 5.62 -19.82 -16.90
C SER A 246 5.46 -18.85 -15.73
N PHE A 247 6.37 -18.88 -14.77
CA PHE A 247 6.41 -17.93 -13.66
C PHE A 247 6.69 -16.52 -14.16
N TRP A 248 7.73 -16.34 -14.98
CA TRP A 248 8.11 -15.02 -15.50
C TRP A 248 6.99 -14.37 -16.32
N ARG A 249 6.35 -15.14 -17.21
CA ARG A 249 5.21 -14.65 -18.01
C ARG A 249 4.07 -14.17 -17.11
N ARG A 250 3.62 -15.03 -16.19
CA ARG A 250 2.52 -14.69 -15.28
C ARG A 250 2.85 -13.50 -14.39
N SER A 251 4.07 -13.45 -13.88
CA SER A 251 4.52 -12.36 -13.02
C SER A 251 4.55 -11.01 -13.78
N SER A 252 4.98 -11.03 -15.04
CA SER A 252 4.96 -9.85 -15.93
C SER A 252 3.54 -9.36 -16.22
N GLU A 253 2.57 -10.26 -16.38
CA GLU A 253 1.16 -9.89 -16.56
C GLU A 253 0.59 -9.26 -15.27
N LEU A 254 0.82 -9.90 -14.12
CA LEU A 254 0.33 -9.43 -12.82
C LEU A 254 0.90 -8.05 -12.45
N VAL A 255 2.21 -7.84 -12.64
CA VAL A 255 2.83 -6.57 -12.26
C VAL A 255 2.31 -5.40 -13.10
N VAL A 256 2.10 -5.59 -14.40
CA VAL A 256 1.52 -4.57 -15.29
C VAL A 256 0.07 -4.30 -14.92
N LEU A 257 -0.72 -5.35 -14.65
CA LEU A 257 -2.11 -5.24 -14.24
C LEU A 257 -2.23 -4.37 -12.98
N HIS A 258 -1.52 -4.73 -11.90
CA HIS A 258 -1.68 -4.06 -10.61
C HIS A 258 -1.01 -2.69 -10.54
N ALA A 259 0.12 -2.48 -11.24
CA ALA A 259 0.68 -1.14 -11.38
C ALA A 259 -0.27 -0.19 -12.15
N THR A 260 -0.98 -0.71 -13.15
CA THR A 260 -2.00 0.07 -13.86
C THR A 260 -3.20 0.39 -12.96
N TRP A 261 -3.62 -0.55 -12.11
CA TRP A 261 -4.69 -0.30 -11.14
C TRP A 261 -4.35 0.79 -10.13
N ILE A 262 -3.10 0.83 -9.65
CA ILE A 262 -2.63 1.92 -8.78
C ILE A 262 -2.80 3.28 -9.50
N VAL A 263 -2.42 3.38 -10.77
CA VAL A 263 -2.57 4.62 -11.57
C VAL A 263 -4.05 4.98 -11.77
N ARG A 264 -4.92 3.99 -11.94
CA ARG A 264 -6.37 4.22 -12.04
C ARG A 264 -6.99 4.71 -10.74
N LEU A 265 -6.56 4.15 -9.60
CA LEU A 265 -6.97 4.64 -8.29
C LEU A 265 -6.49 6.10 -8.09
N ILE A 266 -5.28 6.44 -8.53
CA ILE A 266 -4.78 7.82 -8.56
C ILE A 266 -5.69 8.72 -9.40
N ASP A 267 -6.03 8.33 -10.64
CA ASP A 267 -6.93 9.11 -11.49
C ASP A 267 -8.27 9.40 -10.77
N MET A 268 -8.89 8.38 -10.17
CA MET A 268 -10.16 8.53 -9.47
C MET A 268 -10.05 9.38 -8.20
N VAL A 269 -8.93 9.29 -7.46
CA VAL A 269 -8.66 10.13 -6.28
C VAL A 269 -8.51 11.60 -6.67
N VAL A 270 -7.79 11.87 -7.76
CA VAL A 270 -7.57 13.23 -8.29
C VAL A 270 -8.88 13.80 -8.84
N GLU A 271 -9.62 13.04 -9.65
CA GLU A 271 -10.92 13.43 -10.20
C GLU A 271 -11.92 13.79 -9.09
N LYS A 272 -11.92 13.04 -7.98
CA LYS A 272 -12.84 13.23 -6.85
C LYS A 272 -12.28 14.18 -5.78
N GLU A 273 -11.15 14.84 -6.06
CA GLU A 273 -10.48 15.80 -5.18
C GLU A 273 -10.22 15.30 -3.75
N VAL A 274 -9.95 14.00 -3.59
CA VAL A 274 -9.71 13.39 -2.28
C VAL A 274 -8.32 13.75 -1.80
N ARG A 275 -8.24 14.49 -0.69
CA ARG A 275 -6.98 14.89 -0.07
C ARG A 275 -6.40 13.78 0.78
N LEU A 276 -5.41 13.07 0.23
CA LEU A 276 -4.65 12.05 0.94
C LEU A 276 -3.38 12.68 1.54
N SER A 277 -3.07 12.33 2.80
CA SER A 277 -1.89 12.85 3.50
C SER A 277 -0.89 11.77 3.93
N ASP A 278 -1.30 10.50 3.98
CA ASP A 278 -0.41 9.41 4.39
C ASP A 278 0.70 9.18 3.33
N PRO A 279 2.00 9.24 3.71
CA PRO A 279 3.12 8.97 2.80
C PRO A 279 3.07 7.60 2.13
N PHE A 280 2.32 6.64 2.68
CA PHE A 280 2.08 5.34 2.08
C PHE A 280 1.54 5.45 0.65
N PHE A 281 0.59 6.37 0.38
CA PHE A 281 0.04 6.53 -0.98
C PHE A 281 1.09 6.99 -1.98
N ALA A 282 1.95 7.93 -1.57
CA ALA A 282 3.08 8.38 -2.37
C ALA A 282 4.12 7.27 -2.58
N HIS A 283 4.34 6.41 -1.58
CA HIS A 283 5.22 5.25 -1.72
C HIS A 283 4.71 4.25 -2.75
N VAL A 284 3.43 3.87 -2.66
CA VAL A 284 2.79 2.95 -3.61
C VAL A 284 2.82 3.51 -5.03
N ALA A 285 2.55 4.81 -5.19
CA ALA A 285 2.65 5.48 -6.48
C ALA A 285 4.09 5.49 -7.03
N ALA A 286 5.11 5.62 -6.17
CA ALA A 286 6.50 5.50 -6.59
C ALA A 286 6.87 4.09 -7.05
N ILE A 287 6.37 3.05 -6.35
CA ILE A 287 6.55 1.64 -6.75
C ILE A 287 5.86 1.39 -8.10
N ALA A 288 4.65 1.90 -8.32
CA ALA A 288 3.99 1.79 -9.61
C ALA A 288 4.81 2.50 -10.70
N ALA A 289 5.32 3.70 -10.42
CA ALA A 289 6.17 4.44 -11.35
C ALA A 289 7.43 3.65 -11.76
N THR A 290 8.08 2.91 -10.85
CA THR A 290 9.27 2.11 -11.22
C THR A 290 8.92 0.96 -12.16
N VAL A 291 7.74 0.34 -12.01
CA VAL A 291 7.23 -0.65 -12.95
C VAL A 291 6.94 0.01 -14.31
N GLN A 292 6.25 1.14 -14.32
CA GLN A 292 5.94 1.84 -15.56
C GLN A 292 7.21 2.29 -16.30
N LEU A 293 8.21 2.76 -15.56
CA LEU A 293 9.51 3.10 -16.14
C LEU A 293 10.19 1.89 -16.80
N TYR A 294 10.11 0.71 -16.18
CA TYR A 294 10.62 -0.54 -16.77
C TYR A 294 9.93 -0.86 -18.11
N TYR A 295 8.61 -0.67 -18.20
CA TYR A 295 7.84 -0.93 -19.43
C TYR A 295 7.86 0.21 -20.46
N CYS A 296 8.49 1.35 -20.16
CA CYS A 296 8.77 2.38 -21.19
C CYS A 296 9.71 1.88 -22.30
N CYS A 297 10.41 0.76 -22.09
CA CYS A 297 11.21 0.10 -23.13
C CYS A 297 10.53 -1.15 -23.74
N ALA A 298 9.24 -1.37 -23.52
CA ALA A 298 8.52 -2.54 -24.04
C ALA A 298 8.57 -2.66 -25.57
N GLY A 299 8.52 -3.89 -26.07
CA GLY A 299 8.43 -4.17 -27.51
C GLY A 299 7.13 -3.69 -28.17
N ASP A 300 6.00 -3.78 -27.47
CA ASP A 300 4.70 -3.29 -27.91
C ASP A 300 4.62 -1.76 -27.79
N PRO A 301 4.42 -1.02 -28.90
CA PRO A 301 4.27 0.43 -28.88
C PRO A 301 3.11 0.93 -28.00
N ARG A 302 2.04 0.15 -27.86
CA ARG A 302 0.86 0.56 -27.06
C ARG A 302 1.19 0.53 -25.58
N LEU A 303 1.75 -0.57 -25.09
CA LEU A 303 2.22 -0.68 -23.71
C LEU A 303 3.27 0.39 -23.40
N LYS A 304 4.23 0.58 -24.31
CA LYS A 304 5.27 1.62 -24.17
C LYS A 304 4.66 3.02 -23.97
N TYR A 305 3.73 3.43 -24.84
CA TYR A 305 3.06 4.73 -24.72
C TYR A 305 2.28 4.83 -23.41
N LYS A 306 1.50 3.80 -23.08
CA LYS A 306 0.71 3.77 -21.85
C LYS A 306 1.58 3.92 -20.60
N SER A 307 2.65 3.15 -20.51
CA SER A 307 3.56 3.18 -19.37
C SER A 307 4.20 4.54 -19.18
N ARG A 308 4.49 5.26 -20.27
CA ARG A 308 4.99 6.64 -20.20
C ARG A 308 3.96 7.61 -19.62
N VAL A 309 2.70 7.52 -20.07
CA VAL A 309 1.60 8.33 -19.54
C VAL A 309 1.35 8.02 -18.07
N ASP A 310 1.27 6.73 -17.73
CA ASP A 310 1.06 6.27 -16.36
C ASP A 310 2.20 6.69 -15.43
N TYR A 311 3.45 6.63 -15.89
CA TYR A 311 4.62 7.12 -15.16
C TYR A 311 4.48 8.61 -14.83
N ALA A 312 4.08 9.43 -15.80
CA ALA A 312 3.87 10.86 -15.60
C ALA A 312 2.77 11.14 -14.57
N LYS A 313 1.67 10.37 -14.59
CA LYS A 313 0.60 10.46 -13.60
C LYS A 313 1.08 10.13 -12.18
N CYS A 314 1.83 9.04 -12.00
CA CYS A 314 2.41 8.71 -10.70
C CYS A 314 3.31 9.86 -10.20
N ARG A 315 4.17 10.38 -11.07
CA ARG A 315 5.09 11.47 -10.72
C ARG A 315 4.35 12.74 -10.29
N GLU A 316 3.30 13.12 -11.03
CA GLU A 316 2.47 14.27 -10.72
C GLU A 316 1.73 14.08 -9.40
N PHE A 317 1.13 12.90 -9.18
CA PHE A 317 0.49 12.57 -7.93
C PHE A 317 1.46 12.69 -6.74
N LEU A 318 2.69 12.19 -6.85
CA LEU A 318 3.71 12.36 -5.82
C LEU A 318 4.04 13.84 -5.54
N ARG A 319 4.05 14.68 -6.58
CA ARG A 319 4.33 16.12 -6.45
C ARG A 319 3.31 16.81 -5.54
N THR A 320 2.05 16.35 -5.54
CA THR A 320 0.99 16.92 -4.68
C THR A 320 1.29 16.78 -3.18
N PHE A 321 2.03 15.73 -2.77
CA PHE A 321 2.43 15.49 -1.38
C PHE A 321 3.70 16.28 -0.97
N ALA A 322 4.45 16.83 -1.91
CA ALA A 322 5.75 17.44 -1.62
C ALA A 322 5.65 18.68 -0.70
N THR A 323 4.49 19.35 -0.69
CA THR A 323 4.24 20.52 0.17
C THR A 323 3.92 20.15 1.62
N THR A 324 3.42 18.93 1.85
CA THR A 324 2.94 18.46 3.16
C THR A 324 3.85 17.41 3.79
N SER A 325 4.69 16.74 2.98
CA SER A 325 5.53 15.63 3.42
C SER A 325 6.92 15.70 2.79
N ARG A 326 7.94 15.88 3.63
CA ARG A 326 9.35 15.84 3.21
C ARG A 326 9.78 14.45 2.77
N ALA A 327 9.21 13.39 3.34
CA ALA A 327 9.43 12.03 2.87
C ALA A 327 8.97 11.86 1.42
N CYS A 328 7.79 12.39 1.09
CA CYS A 328 7.24 12.33 -0.26
C CYS A 328 8.05 13.20 -1.23
N GLU A 329 8.51 14.37 -0.80
CA GLU A 329 9.45 15.19 -1.57
C GLU A 329 10.75 14.42 -1.88
N GLY A 330 11.28 13.66 -0.91
CA GLY A 330 12.41 12.76 -1.10
C GLY A 330 12.14 11.69 -2.17
N LEU A 331 10.99 11.01 -2.11
CA LEU A 331 10.60 10.03 -3.12
C LEU A 331 10.46 10.64 -4.52
N HIS A 332 9.86 11.83 -4.62
CA HIS A 332 9.74 12.54 -5.89
C HIS A 332 11.11 12.85 -6.50
N ARG A 333 12.07 13.32 -5.69
CA ARG A 333 13.46 13.53 -6.14
C ARG A 333 14.14 12.25 -6.62
N ILE A 334 13.91 11.12 -5.95
CA ILE A 334 14.47 9.82 -6.35
C ILE A 334 13.91 9.41 -7.71
N LEU A 335 12.59 9.55 -7.94
CA LEU A 335 11.98 9.27 -9.24
C LEU A 335 12.53 10.20 -10.34
N ASP A 336 12.66 11.50 -10.08
CA ASP A 336 13.24 12.46 -11.01
C ASP A 336 14.68 12.08 -11.39
N GLN A 337 15.47 11.66 -10.40
CA GLN A 337 16.81 11.17 -10.66
C GLN A 337 16.82 9.87 -11.46
N MET A 338 15.94 8.91 -11.16
CA MET A 338 15.81 7.67 -11.94
C MET A 338 15.45 7.96 -13.39
N MET A 339 14.54 8.90 -13.64
CA MET A 339 14.14 9.29 -14.99
C MET A 339 15.29 9.92 -15.78
N ARG A 340 16.06 10.83 -15.15
CA ARG A 340 17.24 11.43 -15.78
C ARG A 340 18.27 10.36 -16.17
N ILE A 341 18.50 9.37 -15.31
CA ILE A 341 19.40 8.24 -15.61
C ILE A 341 18.83 7.37 -16.73
N ALA A 342 17.53 7.07 -16.70
CA ALA A 342 16.88 6.22 -17.69
C ALA A 342 16.88 6.82 -19.10
N SER A 343 16.74 8.15 -19.19
CA SER A 343 16.70 8.88 -20.46
C SER A 343 18.05 9.33 -20.98
N GLY A 344 19.07 9.43 -20.12
CA GLY A 344 20.40 9.93 -20.47
C GLY A 344 20.46 11.43 -20.76
N SER A 345 19.43 12.20 -20.40
CA SER A 345 19.34 13.66 -20.63
C SER A 345 18.74 14.37 -19.42
N GLU A 346 19.17 15.62 -19.18
CA GLU A 346 18.58 16.49 -18.15
C GLU A 346 17.27 17.15 -18.61
N ASN A 347 17.07 17.33 -19.92
CA ASN A 347 15.89 17.95 -20.52
C ASN A 347 15.19 16.93 -21.43
N VAL A 348 14.34 16.09 -20.84
CA VAL A 348 13.55 15.11 -21.59
C VAL A 348 12.19 15.71 -21.87
N ASP A 349 11.86 15.83 -23.15
CA ASP A 349 10.47 15.99 -23.55
C ASP A 349 9.76 14.64 -23.41
N TYR A 350 8.98 14.53 -22.34
CA TYR A 350 8.26 13.32 -21.95
C TYR A 350 7.29 12.85 -23.03
N GLU A 351 6.83 13.74 -23.92
CA GLU A 351 5.91 13.38 -25.00
C GLU A 351 6.61 12.76 -26.22
N THR A 352 7.91 12.97 -26.38
CA THR A 352 8.69 12.45 -27.53
C THR A 352 9.69 11.36 -27.14
N TRP A 353 9.87 11.08 -25.84
CA TRP A 353 10.75 10.01 -25.38
C TRP A 353 10.20 8.61 -25.73
N LEU A 354 10.89 7.93 -26.64
CA LEU A 354 10.67 6.52 -27.02
C LEU A 354 12.00 5.74 -26.96
N PRO A 355 12.39 5.23 -25.79
CA PRO A 355 13.64 4.49 -25.67
C PRO A 355 13.50 3.07 -26.25
N SER A 356 14.57 2.60 -26.91
CA SER A 356 14.80 1.17 -27.20
C SER A 356 15.58 0.47 -26.09
N LYS A 357 16.20 1.25 -25.20
CA LYS A 357 17.03 0.84 -24.08
C LYS A 357 16.99 1.91 -22.99
N ILE A 358 16.96 1.49 -21.73
CA ILE A 358 16.98 2.37 -20.55
C ILE A 358 18.01 1.86 -19.54
N TYR A 359 18.52 2.77 -18.71
CA TYR A 359 19.39 2.46 -17.59
C TYR A 359 18.68 2.77 -16.27
N LEU A 360 18.57 1.79 -15.38
CA LEU A 360 17.93 1.94 -14.08
C LEU A 360 19.00 1.93 -12.98
N SER A 361 19.00 2.93 -12.10
CA SER A 361 19.90 2.93 -10.95
C SER A 361 19.45 1.89 -9.92
N ILE A 362 20.34 0.94 -9.60
CA ILE A 362 20.09 -0.12 -8.61
C ILE A 362 19.90 0.49 -7.21
N PRO A 363 20.75 1.41 -6.71
CA PRO A 363 20.55 2.05 -5.41
C PRO A 363 19.22 2.81 -5.29
N LEU A 364 18.84 3.59 -6.31
CA LEU A 364 17.59 4.38 -6.27
C LEU A 364 16.35 3.48 -6.29
N MET A 365 16.40 2.37 -7.03
CA MET A 365 15.33 1.38 -7.03
C MET A 365 15.14 0.75 -5.64
N TRP A 366 16.23 0.39 -4.96
CA TRP A 366 16.15 -0.09 -3.58
C TRP A 366 15.64 0.98 -2.62
N ASP A 367 16.06 2.23 -2.80
CA ASP A 367 15.58 3.34 -1.97
C ASP A 367 14.06 3.53 -2.12
N ILE A 368 13.49 3.37 -3.32
CA ILE A 368 12.02 3.35 -3.51
C ILE A 368 11.41 2.12 -2.86
N LEU A 369 11.85 0.90 -3.21
CA LEU A 369 11.20 -0.33 -2.74
C LEU A 369 11.24 -0.48 -1.20
N GLN A 370 12.24 0.08 -0.53
CA GLN A 370 12.39 0.04 0.92
C GLN A 370 11.87 1.29 1.65
N PHE A 371 11.35 2.29 0.93
CA PHE A 371 10.94 3.59 1.47
C PHE A 371 12.09 4.32 2.21
N ASN A 372 13.27 4.39 1.58
CA ASN A 372 14.41 5.17 2.09
C ASN A 372 14.42 6.57 1.45
N SER A 373 13.54 7.46 1.91
CA SER A 373 13.41 8.84 1.39
C SER A 373 14.48 9.83 1.88
N THR A 374 15.49 9.37 2.63
CA THR A 374 16.49 10.25 3.27
C THR A 374 17.36 10.99 2.25
N ASN A 375 17.49 12.31 2.43
CA ASN A 375 18.27 13.16 1.55
C ASN A 375 19.78 12.93 1.72
N ARG A 376 20.39 12.11 0.84
CA ARG A 376 21.85 11.90 0.80
C ARG A 376 22.64 13.16 0.38
N SER A 377 21.98 14.16 -0.22
CA SER A 377 22.64 15.37 -0.75
C SER A 377 22.82 16.50 0.27
N ALA A 378 22.23 16.39 1.46
CA ALA A 378 22.44 17.36 2.54
C ALA A 378 23.77 17.11 3.26
N GLY A 379 24.87 17.45 2.59
CA GLY A 379 26.15 17.65 3.25
C GLY A 379 25.99 18.68 4.38
N GLY A 380 26.14 18.22 5.63
CA GLY A 380 26.54 19.07 6.75
C GLY A 380 25.47 19.89 7.50
N ARG A 381 24.17 19.82 7.21
CA ARG A 381 23.15 20.48 8.08
C ARG A 381 22.54 19.50 9.07
N ALA A 382 22.93 19.68 10.33
CA ALA A 382 22.58 18.86 11.48
C ALA A 382 21.17 19.12 12.04
N ASP A 383 20.13 19.20 11.19
CA ASP A 383 18.76 19.36 11.65
C ASP A 383 17.98 18.04 11.46
N GLY A 384 17.87 17.25 12.53
CA GLY A 384 17.02 16.05 12.57
C GLY A 384 17.71 14.72 12.90
N ARG A 385 19.03 14.70 13.11
CA ARG A 385 19.73 13.47 13.51
C ARG A 385 19.55 13.21 15.00
N LEU A 386 18.76 12.18 15.34
CA LEU A 386 18.63 11.68 16.72
C LEU A 386 19.97 11.25 17.31
N LEU A 387 20.83 10.62 16.49
CA LEU A 387 22.11 10.06 16.91
C LEU A 387 23.26 10.97 16.49
N HIS A 388 24.22 11.15 17.39
CA HIS A 388 25.49 11.80 17.09
C HIS A 388 26.21 11.04 15.96
N SER A 389 26.99 11.76 15.15
CA SER A 389 27.68 11.20 13.97
C SER A 389 28.61 10.03 14.31
N SER A 390 29.16 9.98 15.53
CA SER A 390 29.99 8.86 16.02
C SER A 390 29.23 7.54 16.18
N LEU A 391 27.89 7.58 16.27
CA LEU A 391 27.02 6.41 16.38
C LEU A 391 26.28 6.09 15.08
N ALA A 392 26.25 7.05 14.14
CA ALA A 392 25.69 6.81 12.82
C ALA A 392 26.65 5.87 12.07
N ALA A 393 26.15 4.69 11.67
CA ALA A 393 26.91 3.81 10.79
C ALA A 393 27.30 4.63 9.54
N SER A 394 28.60 4.79 9.30
CA SER A 394 29.07 5.29 8.02
C SER A 394 28.54 4.32 6.98
N ALA A 395 27.72 4.78 6.03
CA ALA A 395 27.27 3.95 4.94
C ALA A 395 28.53 3.32 4.31
N VAL A 396 28.73 2.02 4.54
CA VAL A 396 29.87 1.29 3.99
C VAL A 396 29.73 1.42 2.49
N GLY A 397 30.70 2.09 1.87
CA GLY A 397 30.70 2.45 0.46
C GLY A 397 30.31 1.25 -0.40
N GLN A 398 29.23 1.41 -1.16
CA GLN A 398 28.92 0.46 -2.23
C GLN A 398 29.98 0.63 -3.32
N GLY A 399 30.47 -0.50 -3.82
CA GLY A 399 31.58 -0.57 -4.77
C GLY A 399 31.28 0.11 -6.11
N SER A 400 32.35 0.18 -6.92
CA SER A 400 32.41 0.49 -8.36
C SER A 400 31.15 1.10 -8.99
N GLU A 401 31.26 2.36 -9.44
CA GLU A 401 30.22 3.08 -10.20
C GLU A 401 29.71 2.30 -11.43
N GLU A 402 30.52 1.38 -11.99
CA GLU A 402 30.16 0.57 -13.17
C GLU A 402 29.10 -0.51 -12.89
N ASP A 403 28.88 -0.94 -11.65
CA ASP A 403 27.88 -1.97 -11.28
C ASP A 403 26.61 -1.36 -10.64
N SER A 404 26.46 -0.03 -10.69
CA SER A 404 25.37 0.70 -10.01
C SER A 404 24.13 0.90 -10.89
N THR A 405 24.20 0.56 -12.18
CA THR A 405 23.11 0.72 -13.14
C THR A 405 22.77 -0.59 -13.83
N LEU A 406 21.48 -0.90 -13.91
CA LEU A 406 20.91 -2.00 -14.66
C LEU A 406 20.52 -1.53 -16.06
N GLU A 407 21.12 -2.13 -17.08
CA GLU A 407 20.67 -1.98 -18.45
C GLU A 407 19.41 -2.82 -18.69
N VAL A 408 18.36 -2.18 -19.19
CA VAL A 408 17.13 -2.85 -19.66
C VAL A 408 16.98 -2.57 -21.15
N ILE A 409 16.95 -3.64 -21.93
CA ILE A 409 16.69 -3.63 -23.37
C ILE A 409 15.23 -4.07 -23.58
N VAL A 410 14.69 -3.80 -24.78
CA VAL A 410 13.37 -4.25 -25.27
C VAL A 410 12.81 -5.43 -24.49
N THR A 411 11.84 -5.14 -23.63
CA THR A 411 11.21 -6.12 -22.75
C THR A 411 10.04 -6.80 -23.47
N THR A 412 9.84 -8.08 -23.18
CA THR A 412 8.66 -8.82 -23.65
C THR A 412 7.40 -8.13 -23.15
N SER A 413 6.45 -7.92 -24.05
CA SER A 413 5.20 -7.21 -23.73
C SER A 413 4.12 -8.21 -23.33
N PRO A 414 3.67 -8.21 -22.06
CA PRO A 414 2.55 -9.05 -21.65
C PRO A 414 1.24 -8.52 -22.27
N GLU A 415 0.34 -9.43 -22.61
CA GLU A 415 -1.02 -9.07 -23.04
C GLU A 415 -1.90 -8.90 -21.80
N VAL A 416 -2.19 -7.65 -21.43
CA VAL A 416 -3.02 -7.33 -20.27
C VAL A 416 -4.16 -6.42 -20.71
N THR A 417 -5.39 -6.80 -20.37
CA THR A 417 -6.58 -5.94 -20.50
C THR A 417 -7.06 -5.58 -19.10
N VAL A 418 -7.48 -4.32 -18.91
CA VAL A 418 -7.94 -3.79 -17.62
C VAL A 418 -9.39 -3.34 -17.77
N ASN A 419 -10.30 -3.94 -17.02
CA ASN A 419 -11.69 -3.53 -16.95
C ASN A 419 -11.92 -2.70 -15.69
N THR A 420 -12.34 -1.45 -15.82
CA THR A 420 -12.43 -0.52 -14.68
C THR A 420 -13.55 -0.84 -13.69
N ALA A 421 -14.50 -1.70 -14.06
CA ALA A 421 -15.64 -2.05 -13.22
C ALA A 421 -15.33 -3.16 -12.19
N ASP A 422 -14.19 -3.86 -12.32
CA ASP A 422 -13.93 -5.11 -11.59
C ASP A 422 -12.84 -5.04 -10.50
N GLY A 423 -12.27 -3.87 -10.26
CA GLY A 423 -11.22 -3.68 -9.25
C GLY A 423 -9.94 -4.47 -9.51
N GLY A 424 -9.77 -5.11 -10.67
CA GLY A 424 -8.66 -6.01 -10.97
C GLY A 424 -8.76 -7.36 -10.28
N GLN A 425 -9.95 -7.70 -9.79
CA GLN A 425 -10.25 -8.88 -8.98
C GLN A 425 -11.31 -9.78 -9.64
N ALA A 426 -12.22 -9.24 -10.46
CA ALA A 426 -13.26 -10.09 -11.03
C ALA A 426 -12.75 -10.98 -12.16
N VAL A 427 -13.23 -12.22 -12.14
CA VAL A 427 -13.11 -13.15 -13.25
C VAL A 427 -14.35 -12.98 -14.14
N PRO A 428 -14.21 -12.93 -15.48
CA PRO A 428 -15.36 -13.07 -16.38
C PRO A 428 -15.97 -14.46 -16.19
N LEU A 429 -16.96 -14.60 -15.31
CA LEU A 429 -17.60 -15.90 -15.04
C LEU A 429 -18.94 -16.00 -15.76
N PRO A 430 -19.19 -17.15 -16.40
CA PRO A 430 -20.46 -17.83 -16.28
C PRO A 430 -20.20 -19.14 -15.52
N LEU A 431 -19.96 -19.08 -14.20
CA LEU A 431 -19.84 -20.29 -13.40
C LEU A 431 -20.80 -20.28 -12.21
N TYR A 432 -21.66 -21.31 -12.26
CA TYR A 432 -22.76 -21.66 -11.38
C TYR A 432 -24.01 -20.76 -11.44
N ARG A 433 -24.94 -21.17 -12.33
CA ARG A 433 -26.37 -20.97 -12.12
C ARG A 433 -26.68 -21.47 -10.70
N SER A 434 -27.05 -20.59 -9.79
CA SER A 434 -27.51 -21.00 -8.46
C SER A 434 -28.56 -22.10 -8.62
N PRO A 435 -28.53 -23.19 -7.84
CA PRO A 435 -29.67 -24.10 -7.82
C PRO A 435 -30.85 -23.26 -7.33
N ALA A 436 -31.81 -23.04 -8.22
CA ALA A 436 -33.09 -22.46 -7.86
C ALA A 436 -33.61 -23.27 -6.67
N THR A 437 -33.81 -22.60 -5.54
CA THR A 437 -34.52 -23.17 -4.41
C THR A 437 -35.92 -23.49 -4.91
N SER A 438 -36.16 -24.76 -5.21
CA SER A 438 -37.47 -25.29 -5.60
C SER A 438 -38.39 -25.24 -4.39
N LYS A 439 -39.00 -24.08 -4.14
CA LYS A 439 -40.25 -24.03 -3.40
C LYS A 439 -41.36 -24.45 -4.35
N ALA A 440 -41.79 -25.71 -4.20
CA ALA A 440 -43.01 -26.20 -4.80
C ALA A 440 -44.23 -25.47 -4.19
N ASN A 441 -45.18 -25.18 -5.09
CA ASN A 441 -46.59 -24.82 -4.88
C ASN A 441 -46.95 -23.37 -4.53
N ALA A 442 -47.35 -22.61 -5.56
CA ALA A 442 -48.72 -22.08 -5.67
C ALA A 442 -49.04 -21.71 -7.13
N ALA A 443 -50.33 -21.79 -7.47
CA ALA A 443 -50.87 -21.89 -8.81
C ALA A 443 -50.71 -20.65 -9.72
N ALA A 444 -50.85 -20.93 -11.01
CA ALA A 444 -50.74 -20.07 -12.18
C ALA A 444 -51.42 -18.69 -12.10
N THR A 445 -50.77 -17.67 -12.68
CA THR A 445 -51.35 -16.86 -13.76
C THR A 445 -50.25 -16.23 -14.60
N SER A 446 -50.39 -16.39 -15.90
CA SER A 446 -49.44 -16.03 -16.95
C SER A 446 -49.41 -14.51 -17.16
N ILE A 447 -48.24 -13.89 -17.12
CA ILE A 447 -47.93 -12.68 -17.90
C ILE A 447 -46.57 -12.92 -18.58
N VAL A 448 -46.64 -13.09 -19.89
CA VAL A 448 -45.49 -13.21 -20.79
C VAL A 448 -44.76 -11.86 -20.84
N ARG A 449 -43.46 -11.86 -20.54
CA ARG A 449 -42.53 -10.84 -21.03
C ARG A 449 -41.29 -11.57 -21.53
N ASP A 450 -41.02 -11.40 -22.82
CA ASP A 450 -39.92 -11.99 -23.56
C ASP A 450 -38.57 -11.73 -22.86
N THR A 451 -37.94 -12.79 -22.37
CA THR A 451 -36.52 -12.80 -22.09
C THR A 451 -35.81 -12.99 -23.43
N LEU A 452 -35.45 -11.89 -24.09
CA LEU A 452 -34.49 -11.90 -25.19
C LEU A 452 -33.14 -12.35 -24.64
N VAL A 453 -32.88 -13.65 -24.70
CA VAL A 453 -31.53 -14.21 -24.57
C VAL A 453 -30.77 -13.80 -25.82
N ALA A 454 -29.82 -12.88 -25.67
CA ALA A 454 -28.91 -12.54 -26.76
C ALA A 454 -28.04 -13.78 -27.10
N PRO A 455 -27.84 -14.11 -28.39
CA PRO A 455 -27.06 -15.28 -28.78
C PRO A 455 -25.60 -15.19 -28.33
N ILE A 456 -25.05 -16.32 -27.91
CA ILE A 456 -23.70 -16.51 -27.35
C ILE A 456 -22.56 -16.22 -28.36
N ASP A 457 -22.88 -15.83 -29.60
CA ASP A 457 -21.89 -15.57 -30.66
C ASP A 457 -21.55 -14.08 -30.88
N SER A 458 -21.95 -13.17 -29.98
CA SER A 458 -21.64 -11.73 -30.12
C SER A 458 -20.55 -11.19 -29.19
N LEU A 459 -19.85 -12.03 -28.41
CA LEU A 459 -18.81 -11.58 -27.46
C LEU A 459 -17.36 -11.63 -28.01
N MET A 460 -17.17 -11.79 -29.32
CA MET A 460 -15.85 -11.79 -29.97
C MET A 460 -15.62 -10.61 -30.93
N VAL A 461 -16.35 -9.50 -30.78
CA VAL A 461 -16.14 -8.33 -31.64
C VAL A 461 -16.08 -7.04 -30.82
N ASN A 462 -14.86 -6.52 -30.71
CA ASN A 462 -14.50 -5.11 -30.57
C ASN A 462 -15.53 -4.16 -29.95
N THR A 463 -15.26 -3.68 -28.73
CA THR A 463 -15.62 -2.31 -28.37
C THR A 463 -14.47 -1.69 -27.57
N PRO A 464 -13.57 -0.94 -28.24
CA PRO A 464 -12.31 -0.47 -27.70
C PRO A 464 -12.27 1.06 -27.55
N TRP A 465 -12.67 1.66 -26.42
CA TRP A 465 -12.36 3.06 -26.05
C TRP A 465 -12.41 3.15 -24.51
N LEU A 466 -11.45 3.71 -23.77
CA LEU A 466 -10.83 5.05 -23.90
C LEU A 466 -9.29 4.98 -23.99
N TRP A 467 -8.79 5.19 -25.22
CA TRP A 467 -7.52 5.84 -25.47
C TRP A 467 -7.84 7.26 -25.92
N ALA A 468 -7.09 8.24 -25.39
CA ALA A 468 -7.15 9.68 -25.66
C ALA A 468 -8.46 10.40 -25.26
N ASP A 469 -8.38 11.20 -24.20
CA ASP A 469 -8.62 12.63 -24.38
C ASP A 469 -7.59 13.40 -23.54
N SER A 470 -6.63 13.99 -24.24
CA SER A 470 -5.72 14.98 -23.70
C SER A 470 -6.48 16.30 -23.66
N ALA A 471 -7.11 16.63 -22.53
CA ALA A 471 -7.47 18.02 -22.28
C ALA A 471 -6.16 18.79 -21.99
N PRO A 472 -5.87 19.89 -22.69
CA PRO A 472 -4.69 20.69 -22.40
C PRO A 472 -4.82 21.25 -20.98
N LEU A 473 -3.80 20.99 -20.15
CA LEU A 473 -3.67 21.56 -18.82
C LEU A 473 -3.56 23.09 -18.99
N GLY A 474 -4.70 23.78 -18.89
CA GLY A 474 -4.76 25.24 -18.86
C GLY A 474 -4.24 25.74 -17.52
N ASP A 475 -3.38 26.76 -17.60
CA ASP A 475 -2.85 27.57 -16.49
C ASP A 475 -3.87 27.73 -15.35
N MET A 476 -3.54 27.17 -14.20
CA MET A 476 -4.22 27.46 -12.94
C MET A 476 -3.22 28.03 -11.94
N GLU A 477 -2.60 29.13 -12.37
CA GLU A 477 -2.03 30.11 -11.46
C GLU A 477 -3.12 31.16 -11.19
N SER A 478 -3.35 31.49 -9.91
CA SER A 478 -4.35 32.43 -9.37
C SER A 478 -5.72 31.85 -8.95
N SER A 479 -5.82 31.46 -7.67
CA SER A 479 -6.85 31.99 -6.76
C SER A 479 -6.57 31.53 -5.33
N LEU A 480 -5.75 32.29 -4.61
CA LEU A 480 -5.57 32.19 -3.17
C LEU A 480 -6.26 33.41 -2.55
N GLY A 481 -7.35 33.19 -1.81
CA GLY A 481 -7.98 34.27 -1.06
C GLY A 481 -9.20 33.89 -0.22
N TYR A 482 -8.95 33.72 1.09
CA TYR A 482 -9.83 34.04 2.25
C TYR A 482 -11.19 33.29 2.40
N ALA A 483 -11.79 33.09 3.58
CA ALA A 483 -11.55 33.50 4.97
C ALA A 483 -12.20 32.51 5.97
N ASN A 484 -11.67 32.52 7.19
CA ASN A 484 -12.25 32.02 8.44
C ASN A 484 -13.73 32.39 8.63
N SER A 485 -14.56 31.43 9.05
CA SER A 485 -15.63 31.67 10.02
C SER A 485 -16.08 30.35 10.65
N GLY A 486 -16.00 30.24 11.97
CA GLY A 486 -16.62 29.15 12.73
C GLY A 486 -17.95 29.60 13.34
N PRO A 487 -18.79 28.64 13.75
CA PRO A 487 -19.49 28.71 15.02
C PRO A 487 -19.15 27.43 15.82
N GLY A 488 -19.06 27.39 17.15
CA GLY A 488 -19.83 28.11 18.15
C GLY A 488 -20.51 27.07 19.06
N GLY A 489 -19.79 26.61 20.08
CA GLY A 489 -20.26 26.05 21.35
C GLY A 489 -21.41 25.04 21.36
N GLY A 490 -21.07 23.76 21.49
CA GLY A 490 -21.93 22.68 21.97
C GLY A 490 -21.15 21.38 21.88
N ASP A 491 -20.87 20.74 23.02
CA ASP A 491 -20.06 19.51 23.22
C ASP A 491 -19.72 18.74 21.94
N ALA A 492 -18.66 19.18 21.26
CA ALA A 492 -18.11 18.47 20.13
C ALA A 492 -17.39 17.25 20.69
N GLU A 493 -17.91 16.06 20.41
CA GLU A 493 -17.09 14.85 20.33
C GLU A 493 -15.82 15.24 19.58
N PHE A 494 -14.71 15.37 20.31
CA PHE A 494 -13.42 15.62 19.70
C PHE A 494 -13.22 14.50 18.67
N SER A 495 -13.23 14.87 17.38
CA SER A 495 -12.84 13.97 16.29
C SER A 495 -11.50 13.36 16.69
N SER A 496 -11.55 12.12 17.15
CA SER A 496 -10.39 11.49 17.74
C SER A 496 -9.37 11.27 16.64
N TRP A 497 -8.07 11.42 16.92
CA TRP A 497 -7.03 11.42 15.88
C TRP A 497 -7.02 10.15 15.00
N TRP A 498 -7.56 9.04 15.50
CA TRP A 498 -7.75 7.79 14.76
C TRP A 498 -8.93 7.79 13.76
N ASN A 499 -9.86 8.75 13.85
CA ASN A 499 -10.98 8.90 12.91
C ASN A 499 -10.58 9.56 11.59
N LEU A 500 -9.36 10.10 11.49
CA LEU A 500 -8.87 10.77 10.29
C LEU A 500 -8.50 9.79 9.16
N GLY A 501 -8.57 8.47 9.40
CA GLY A 501 -8.24 7.44 8.41
C GLY A 501 -6.77 7.38 7.98
N ASN A 502 -5.93 8.27 8.53
CA ASN A 502 -4.54 8.49 8.13
C ASN A 502 -3.53 7.61 8.87
N LEU A 503 -3.97 6.84 9.87
CA LEU A 503 -3.16 5.89 10.64
C LEU A 503 -3.69 4.47 10.44
#